data_AF-A0A417UWG4-F1
#
_entry.id   AF-A0A417UWG4-F1
#
_cell.length_a   1.000
_cell.length_b   1.000
_cell.length_c   1.000
_cell.angle_alpha   90.00
_cell.angle_beta   90.00
_cell.angle_gamma   90.00
#
_symmetry.space_group_name_H-M   'P 1'
#
loop_
_entity.id
_entity.type
_entity.pdbx_description
1 polymer ?
#
loop_
_entity_poly.entity_id
_entity_poly.type
_entity_poly.pdbx_seq_one_letter_code
_entity_poly.pdbx_strand_id
1 'polypeptide(L)'
;MNLNRIMRKLQRAIVSNGFVISLDTTQFYSEDQKRMITMYILSIKAYENTRKGWRDTKYEILRTASQVDIIKCLSDIWASIRERNGQINAE
;
A
#
# COMPACT_ATOMS: atom_id res chain seq x y z
N MET A 1 3.94 17.61 -10.79
CA MET A 1 3.63 16.15 -10.73
C MET A 1 2.50 15.94 -9.72
N ASN A 2 1.38 15.34 -10.11
CA ASN A 2 0.24 15.13 -9.18
C ASN A 2 0.39 13.76 -8.49
N LEU A 3 0.99 13.76 -7.29
CA LEU A 3 1.30 12.56 -6.52
C LEU A 3 0.05 11.74 -6.19
N ASN A 4 -1.07 12.40 -5.85
CA ASN A 4 -2.34 11.73 -5.59
C ASN A 4 -2.85 10.94 -6.79
N ARG A 5 -2.77 11.53 -8.00
CA ARG A 5 -3.18 10.87 -9.23
C ARG A 5 -2.32 9.65 -9.53
N ILE A 6 -1.00 9.75 -9.33
CA ILE A 6 -0.05 8.66 -9.56
C ILE A 6 -0.29 7.52 -8.57
N MET A 7 -0.39 7.84 -7.28
CA MET A 7 -0.67 6.89 -6.20
C MET A 7 -1.96 6.11 -6.47
N ARG A 8 -3.06 6.79 -6.82
CA ARG A 8 -4.34 6.12 -7.16
C ARG A 8 -4.24 5.26 -8.42
N LYS A 9 -3.47 5.68 -9.43
CA LYS A 9 -3.27 4.90 -10.65
C LYS A 9 -2.53 3.60 -10.34
N LEU A 10 -1.46 3.66 -9.56
CA LEU A 10 -0.71 2.47 -9.12
C LEU A 10 -1.58 1.56 -8.26
N GLN A 11 -2.32 2.12 -7.29
CA GLN A 11 -3.23 1.34 -6.45
C GLN A 11 -4.24 0.55 -7.30
N ARG A 12 -4.87 1.19 -8.29
CA ARG A 12 -5.82 0.53 -9.20
C ARG A 12 -5.16 -0.58 -10.02
N ALA A 13 -3.94 -0.36 -10.53
CA ALA A 13 -3.23 -1.36 -11.31
C ALA A 13 -2.87 -2.61 -10.49
N ILE A 14 -2.48 -2.43 -9.23
CA ILE A 14 -2.20 -3.55 -8.31
C ILE A 14 -3.50 -4.31 -7.99
N VAL A 15 -4.57 -3.58 -7.67
CA VAL A 15 -5.88 -4.20 -7.36
C VAL A 15 -6.46 -4.95 -8.56
N SER A 16 -6.30 -4.43 -9.78
CA SER A 16 -6.76 -5.13 -10.99
C SER A 16 -6.01 -6.43 -11.27
N ASN A 17 -4.87 -6.66 -10.63
CA ASN A 17 -4.11 -7.91 -10.70
C ASN A 17 -4.42 -8.87 -9.53
N GLY A 18 -5.50 -8.62 -8.78
CA GLY A 18 -5.99 -9.50 -7.72
C GLY A 18 -5.39 -9.26 -6.33
N PHE A 19 -4.51 -8.27 -6.17
CA PHE A 19 -3.91 -7.94 -4.87
C PHE A 19 -4.77 -6.92 -4.10
N VAL A 20 -5.19 -7.27 -2.88
CA VAL A 20 -6.03 -6.40 -2.04
C VAL A 20 -5.16 -5.52 -1.14
N ILE A 21 -4.78 -4.34 -1.65
CA ILE A 21 -4.04 -3.32 -0.90
C ILE A 21 -4.95 -2.19 -0.42
N SER A 22 -4.71 -1.70 0.79
CA SER A 22 -5.43 -0.59 1.42
C SER A 22 -4.47 0.56 1.74
N LEU A 23 -4.90 1.78 1.43
CA LEU A 23 -4.16 3.00 1.70
C LEU A 23 -5.02 3.90 2.59
N ASP A 24 -4.62 4.00 3.85
CA ASP A 24 -5.31 4.80 4.86
C ASP A 24 -4.48 6.03 5.22
N THR A 25 -5.15 7.03 5.77
CA THR A 25 -4.50 8.24 6.29
C THR A 25 -4.95 8.52 7.70
N THR A 26 -4.01 8.81 8.58
CA THR A 26 -4.29 9.40 9.89
C THR A 26 -3.62 10.77 9.97
N GLN A 27 -4.08 11.62 10.88
CA GLN A 27 -3.46 12.92 11.11
C GLN A 27 -3.15 13.11 12.59
N PHE A 28 -2.09 13.85 12.88
CA PHE A 28 -1.77 14.29 14.23
C PHE A 28 -1.21 15.71 14.19
N TYR A 29 -1.41 16.49 15.26
CA TYR A 29 -0.80 17.80 15.38
C TYR A 29 0.65 17.65 15.85
N SER A 30 1.60 18.23 15.11
CA SER A 30 3.00 18.28 15.52
C SER A 30 3.27 19.60 16.21
N GLU A 31 3.62 19.52 17.50
CA GLU A 31 4.01 20.70 18.26
C GLU A 31 5.26 21.37 17.69
N ASP A 32 6.24 20.58 17.24
CA ASP A 32 7.50 21.10 16.69
C ASP A 32 7.30 21.84 15.36
N GLN A 33 6.43 21.33 14.48
CA GLN A 33 6.15 21.94 13.17
C GLN A 33 4.94 22.89 13.20
N LYS A 34 4.25 23.00 14.34
CA LYS A 34 3.04 23.82 14.55
C LYS A 34 1.95 23.61 13.49
N ARG A 35 1.77 22.37 13.02
CA ARG A 35 0.79 22.01 12.00
C ARG A 35 0.28 20.57 12.13
N MET A 36 -0.85 20.29 11.50
CA MET A 36 -1.31 18.91 11.27
C MET A 36 -0.42 18.20 10.27
N ILE A 37 0.10 17.03 10.65
CA ILE A 37 0.86 16.13 9.78
C ILE A 37 -0.06 14.97 9.38
N THR A 38 -0.12 14.70 8.08
CA THR A 38 -0.80 13.50 7.55
C THR A 38 0.18 12.35 7.49
N MET A 39 -0.17 11.23 8.12
CA MET A 39 0.50 9.95 8.00
C MET A 39 -0.26 9.09 7.01
N TYR A 40 0.46 8.49 6.07
CA TYR A 40 -0.05 7.48 5.15
C TYR A 40 0.30 6.09 5.70
N ILE A 41 -0.64 5.16 5.59
CA ILE A 41 -0.50 3.78 6.01
C ILE A 41 -0.86 2.89 4.83
N LEU A 42 0.14 2.21 4.27
CA LEU A 42 -0.04 1.18 3.24
C LEU A 42 -0.11 -0.17 3.91
N SER A 43 -1.11 -0.96 3.54
CA SER A 43 -1.37 -2.26 4.15
C SER A 43 -1.95 -3.26 3.15
N ILE A 44 -1.81 -4.54 3.47
CA ILE A 44 -2.41 -5.65 2.74
C ILE A 44 -3.38 -6.39 3.66
N LYS A 45 -4.50 -6.86 3.08
CA LYS A 45 -5.42 -7.76 3.79
C LYS A 45 -5.10 -9.20 3.41
N ALA A 46 -4.96 -10.04 4.43
CA ALA A 46 -4.76 -11.47 4.27
C ALA A 46 -5.83 -12.20 5.09
N TYR A 47 -6.44 -13.21 4.49
CA TYR A 47 -7.31 -14.13 5.22
C TYR A 47 -6.45 -15.25 5.80
N GLU A 48 -6.36 -15.30 7.12
CA GLU A 48 -5.44 -16.22 7.79
C GLU A 48 -6.12 -17.04 8.88
N ASN A 49 -5.61 -18.25 9.06
CA ASN A 49 -6.03 -19.11 10.15
C ASN A 49 -5.22 -18.77 11.40
N THR A 50 -5.90 -18.16 12.37
CA THR A 50 -5.29 -17.85 13.67
C THR A 50 -5.70 -18.86 14.71
N ARG A 51 -5.09 -18.81 15.90
CA ARG A 51 -5.50 -19.67 17.03
C ARG A 51 -6.98 -19.55 17.40
N LYS A 52 -7.66 -18.47 16.98
CA LYS A 52 -9.10 -18.21 17.21
C LYS A 52 -9.96 -18.50 15.97
N GLY A 53 -9.40 -19.16 14.96
CA GLY A 53 -10.06 -19.44 13.68
C GLY A 53 -9.64 -18.50 12.55
N TRP A 54 -10.30 -18.69 11.40
CA TRP A 54 -10.08 -17.89 10.19
C TRP A 54 -10.61 -16.47 10.35
N ARG A 55 -9.77 -15.48 10.04
CA ARG A 55 -10.14 -14.07 10.10
C ARG A 55 -9.37 -13.24 9.08
N ASP A 56 -9.96 -12.10 8.71
CA ASP A 56 -9.26 -11.06 7.98
C ASP A 56 -8.25 -10.38 8.90
N THR A 57 -6.97 -10.54 8.59
CA THR A 57 -5.88 -9.83 9.25
C THR A 57 -5.29 -8.80 8.30
N LYS A 58 -5.07 -7.59 8.82
CA LYS A 58 -4.48 -6.48 8.10
C LYS A 58 -3.02 -6.35 8.51
N TYR A 59 -2.14 -6.38 7.52
CA TYR A 59 -0.70 -6.25 7.70
C TYR A 59 -0.24 -4.89 7.18
N GLU A 60 0.41 -4.11 8.04
CA GLU A 60 1.03 -2.84 7.64
C GLU A 60 2.34 -3.12 6.90
N ILE A 61 2.48 -2.52 5.71
CA ILE A 61 3.69 -2.60 4.89
C ILE A 61 4.58 -1.39 5.16
N LEU A 62 3.97 -0.20 5.17
CA LEU A 62 4.67 1.07 5.30
C LEU A 62 3.78 2.10 5.97
N ARG A 63 4.33 2.82 6.94
CA ARG A 63 3.72 4.00 7.55
C ARG A 63 4.68 5.17 7.52
N THR A 64 4.27 6.27 6.88
CA THR A 64 5.16 7.42 6.62
C THR A 64 4.38 8.71 6.43
N ALA A 65 4.99 9.85 6.74
CA ALA A 65 4.47 11.17 6.39
C ALA A 65 4.78 11.56 4.92
N SER A 66 5.62 10.78 4.23
CA SER A 66 6.07 11.05 2.87
C SER A 66 5.19 10.35 1.84
N GLN A 67 4.43 11.12 1.07
CA GLN A 67 3.65 10.59 -0.04
C GLN A 67 4.53 9.98 -1.15
N VAL A 68 5.76 10.46 -1.29
CA VAL A 68 6.72 9.93 -2.29
C VAL A 68 7.15 8.51 -1.94
N ASP A 69 7.36 8.22 -0.65
CA ASP A 69 7.78 6.89 -0.20
C ASP A 69 6.68 5.84 -0.44
N ILE A 70 5.42 6.23 -0.25
CA ILE A 70 4.26 5.40 -0.62
C ILE A 70 4.27 5.09 -2.13
N ILE A 71 4.52 6.09 -2.98
CA ILE A 71 4.54 5.90 -4.43
C ILE A 71 5.69 4.97 -4.84
N LYS A 72 6.87 5.10 -4.23
CA LYS A 72 8.00 4.19 -4.46
C LYS A 72 7.63 2.76 -4.07
N CYS A 73 7.10 2.57 -2.85
CA CYS A 73 6.67 1.25 -2.39
C CYS A 73 5.61 0.62 -3.30
N LEU A 74 4.60 1.38 -3.75
CA LEU A 74 3.61 0.89 -4.72
C LEU A 74 4.24 0.56 -6.09
N SER A 75 5.23 1.33 -6.52
CA SER A 75 5.96 1.07 -7.77
C SER A 75 6.75 -0.24 -7.69
N ASP A 76 7.41 -0.49 -6.56
CA ASP A 76 8.18 -1.72 -6.33
C ASP A 76 7.25 -2.94 -6.30
N ILE A 77 6.12 -2.86 -5.58
CA ILE A 77 5.08 -3.91 -5.59
C ILE A 77 4.59 -4.18 -7.02
N TRP A 78 4.32 -3.12 -7.79
CA TRP A 78 3.87 -3.26 -9.17
C TRP A 78 4.92 -3.93 -10.08
N ALA A 79 6.20 -3.59 -9.90
CA ALA A 79 7.29 -4.23 -10.62
C ALA A 79 7.36 -5.73 -10.30
N SER A 80 7.31 -6.12 -9.03
CA SER A 80 7.28 -7.54 -8.62
C SER A 80 6.10 -8.31 -9.20
N ILE A 81 4.91 -7.70 -9.26
CA ILE A 81 3.72 -8.33 -9.87
C ILE A 81 3.95 -8.57 -11.36
N ARG A 82 4.52 -7.59 -12.06
CA ARG A 82 4.81 -7.71 -13.49
C ARG A 82 5.85 -8.79 -13.79
N GLU A 83 6.90 -8.88 -12.98
CA GLU A 83 7.92 -9.92 -13.10
C GLU A 83 7.30 -11.31 -12.92
N ARG A 84 6.50 -11.50 -11.87
CA ARG A 84 5.77 -12.75 -11.62
C ARG A 84 4.86 -13.13 -12.79
N ASN A 85 4.08 -12.18 -13.32
CA ASN A 85 3.19 -12.44 -14.45
C ASN A 85 3.97 -12.76 -15.74
N GLY A 86 5.15 -12.17 -15.93
CA GLY A 86 6.03 -12.49 -17.05
C GLY A 86 6.56 -13.92 -17.00
N GLN A 87 6.88 -14.42 -15.80
CA GLN A 87 7.35 -15.80 -15.59
C GLN A 87 6.25 -16.84 -15.83
N ILE A 88 5.01 -16.57 -15.40
CA ILE A 88 3.87 -17.50 -15.58
C ILE A 88 3.50 -17.70 -17.05
N ASN A 89 3.74 -16.71 -17.92
CA ASN A 89 3.43 -16.80 -19.35
C ASN A 89 4.57 -17.40 -20.20
N ALA A 90 5.69 -17.79 -19.57
CA ALA A 90 6.83 -18.41 -20.23
C ALA A 90 6.90 -19.93 -20.03
N GLU A 91 6.00 -20.49 -19.22
CA GLU A 91 5.77 -21.93 -19.01
C GLU A 91 4.51 -22.39 -19.76
#